data_AF-H8KLA2-F1
#
_entry.id   AF-H8KLA2-F1
#
_cell.length_a   1.000
_cell.length_b   1.000
_cell.length_c   1.000
_cell.angle_alpha   90.00
_cell.angle_beta   90.00
_cell.angle_gamma   90.00
#
_symmetry.space_group_name_H-M   'P 1'
#
loop_
_entity.id
_entity.type
_entity.pdbx_description
1 polymer ?
#
loop_
_entity_poly.entity_id
_entity_poly.type
_entity_poly.pdbx_seq_one_letter_code
_entity_poly.pdbx_strand_id
1 'polypeptide(L)'
;MQNPNVLYIDSLSDEWRDNDIVMLHACFQLLTDCVEKENLLDGHGVWEQDENSSPVKSEIDELYNWWKKRVKDENEGLSDPIWTENQYKTDTEMLIRLVRVRHHLWT
;
A
#
# COMPACT_ATOMS: atom_id res chain seq x y z
N MET A 1 21.27 2.32 -4.35
CA MET A 1 20.41 1.23 -3.86
C MET A 1 20.26 1.38 -2.35
N GLN A 2 19.03 1.52 -1.86
CA GLN A 2 18.76 1.46 -0.42
C GLN A 2 19.11 0.07 0.12
N ASN A 3 19.41 -0.02 1.42
CA ASN A 3 19.65 -1.29 2.08
C ASN A 3 18.33 -2.08 2.12
N PRO A 4 18.20 -3.25 1.47
CA PRO A 4 16.94 -3.99 1.42
C PRO A 4 16.50 -4.52 2.79
N ASN A 5 17.37 -4.50 3.79
CA ASN A 5 17.04 -4.86 5.18
C ASN A 5 16.39 -3.72 5.97
N VAL A 6 16.22 -2.54 5.38
CA VAL A 6 15.67 -1.36 6.05
C VAL A 6 14.57 -0.77 5.18
N LEU A 7 13.36 -0.71 5.74
CA LEU A 7 12.22 -0.02 5.16
C LEU A 7 11.93 1.25 5.98
N TYR A 8 11.98 2.40 5.32
CA TYR A 8 11.57 3.68 5.92
C TYR A 8 10.07 3.88 5.66
N ILE A 9 9.30 4.04 6.72
CA ILE A 9 7.84 4.15 6.65
C ILE A 9 7.47 5.64 6.78
N ASP A 10 7.23 6.29 5.64
CA ASP A 10 7.01 7.75 5.57
C ASP A 10 5.62 8.15 6.09
N SER A 11 4.72 7.18 6.21
CA SER A 11 3.34 7.38 6.66
C SER A 11 3.16 7.34 8.18
N LEU A 12 4.21 7.05 8.95
CA LEU A 12 4.19 7.03 10.41
C LEU A 12 4.99 8.20 10.99
N SER A 13 4.53 8.73 12.11
CA SER A 13 5.30 9.67 12.93
C SER A 13 6.21 8.95 13.93
N ASP A 14 7.09 9.68 14.61
CA ASP A 14 8.02 9.16 15.64
C ASP A 14 7.32 8.70 16.94
N GLU A 15 5.99 8.67 16.96
CA GLU A 15 5.21 8.24 18.11
C GLU A 15 5.10 6.72 18.19
N TRP A 16 4.86 6.22 19.41
CA TRP A 16 4.54 4.81 19.59
C TRP A 16 3.22 4.45 18.87
N ARG A 17 3.22 3.28 18.22
CA ARG A 17 2.10 2.71 17.49
C ARG A 17 2.02 1.21 17.75
N ASP A 18 0.81 0.68 17.73
CA ASP A 18 0.58 -0.75 17.83
C ASP A 18 1.20 -1.51 16.64
N ASN A 19 1.65 -2.74 16.89
CA ASN A 19 2.40 -3.53 15.90
C ASN A 19 1.58 -3.88 14.65
N ASP A 20 0.26 -4.00 14.78
CA ASP A 20 -0.65 -4.25 13.67
C ASP A 20 -0.72 -3.03 12.72
N ILE A 21 -0.77 -1.81 13.27
CA ILE A 21 -0.66 -0.56 12.52
C ILE A 21 0.70 -0.49 11.83
N VAL A 22 1.79 -0.74 12.56
CA VAL A 22 3.14 -0.73 11.98
C VAL A 22 3.25 -1.71 10.82
N MET A 23 2.70 -2.92 10.96
CA MET A 23 2.66 -3.91 9.89
C MET A 23 1.87 -3.43 8.67
N LEU A 24 0.69 -2.84 8.86
CA LEU A 24 -0.12 -2.29 7.77
C LEU A 24 0.65 -1.22 7.00
N HIS A 25 1.19 -0.24 7.71
CA HIS A 25 1.96 0.84 7.11
C HIS A 25 3.21 0.33 6.39
N ALA A 26 3.93 -0.64 6.96
CA ALA A 26 5.09 -1.26 6.31
C ALA A 26 4.70 -1.94 4.99
N CYS A 27 3.62 -2.72 4.97
CA CYS A 27 3.17 -3.39 3.76
C CYS A 27 2.78 -2.38 2.66
N PHE A 28 2.05 -1.33 3.00
CA PHE A 28 1.64 -0.32 2.03
C PHE A 28 2.74 0.67 1.66
N GLN A 29 3.78 0.81 2.48
CA GLN A 29 5.00 1.51 2.08
C GLN A 29 5.70 0.79 0.92
N LEU A 30 5.77 -0.54 0.94
CA LEU A 30 6.33 -1.31 -0.20
C LEU A 30 5.55 -1.06 -1.48
N LEU A 31 4.21 -1.05 -1.41
CA LEU A 31 3.36 -0.70 -2.54
C LEU A 31 3.64 0.72 -3.04
N THR A 32 3.68 1.68 -2.12
CA THR A 32 3.92 3.11 -2.42
C THR A 32 5.28 3.30 -3.09
N ASP A 33 6.32 2.64 -2.58
CA ASP A 33 7.66 2.69 -3.15
C ASP A 33 7.69 2.15 -4.58
N CYS A 34 7.06 1.00 -4.84
CA CYS A 34 6.95 0.47 -6.20
C CYS A 34 6.21 1.43 -7.15
N VAL A 35 5.09 2.01 -6.71
CA VAL A 35 4.30 2.93 -7.54
C VAL A 35 5.03 4.25 -7.79
N GLU A 36 5.53 4.91 -6.75
CA GLU A 36 6.07 6.28 -6.82
C GLU A 36 7.56 6.32 -7.17
N LYS A 37 8.38 5.43 -6.60
CA LYS A 37 9.85 5.45 -6.79
C LYS A 37 10.28 4.68 -8.03
N GLU A 38 9.55 3.62 -8.37
CA GLU A 38 9.88 2.74 -9.49
C GLU A 38 8.98 2.98 -10.72
N ASN A 39 8.04 3.93 -10.64
CA ASN A 39 7.09 4.27 -11.70
C ASN A 39 6.33 3.05 -12.24
N LEU A 40 5.97 2.11 -11.37
CA LEU A 40 5.38 0.83 -11.74
C LEU A 40 4.16 0.99 -12.66
N LEU A 41 3.29 1.99 -12.42
CA LEU A 41 2.08 2.21 -13.21
C LEU A 41 2.33 2.85 -14.59
N ASP A 42 3.40 3.64 -14.72
CA ASP A 42 3.77 4.39 -15.93
C ASP A 42 4.83 3.66 -16.78
N GLY A 43 5.34 2.52 -16.31
CA GLY A 43 6.26 1.66 -17.03
C GLY A 43 5.65 1.16 -18.34
N HIS A 44 5.94 1.87 -19.44
CA HIS A 44 5.44 1.68 -20.81
C HIS A 44 5.60 0.26 -21.43
N GLY A 45 6.17 -0.72 -20.72
CA GLY A 45 6.42 -2.06 -21.26
C GLY A 45 5.86 -3.24 -20.47
N VAL A 46 5.52 -3.07 -19.18
CA VAL A 46 5.15 -4.20 -18.31
C VAL A 46 3.69 -4.61 -18.49
N TRP A 47 2.80 -3.64 -18.70
CA TRP A 47 1.35 -3.88 -18.69
C TRP A 47 0.72 -4.10 -20.07
N GLU A 48 1.43 -3.77 -21.15
CA GLU A 48 0.90 -3.86 -22.52
C GLU A 48 1.06 -5.26 -23.15
N GLN A 49 1.83 -6.16 -22.53
CA GLN A 49 2.17 -7.48 -23.11
C GLN A 49 1.23 -8.62 -22.70
N ASP A 50 0.30 -8.42 -21.77
CA ASP A 50 -0.56 -9.50 -21.25
C ASP A 50 -2.01 -9.01 -21.04
N GLU A 51 -2.99 -9.71 -21.62
CA GLU A 51 -4.42 -9.43 -21.39
C GLU A 51 -4.79 -9.54 -19.90
N ASN A 52 -4.05 -10.32 -19.12
CA ASN A 52 -4.22 -10.43 -17.66
C ASN A 52 -3.52 -9.31 -16.86
N SER A 53 -2.72 -8.46 -17.50
CA SER A 53 -2.03 -7.34 -16.82
C SER A 53 -2.96 -6.18 -16.49
N SER A 54 -4.03 -5.98 -17.26
CA SER A 54 -5.04 -4.93 -17.02
C SER A 54 -5.74 -5.01 -15.66
N PRO A 55 -6.33 -6.15 -15.22
CA PRO A 55 -6.99 -6.24 -13.93
C PRO A 55 -6.03 -6.10 -12.74
N VAL A 56 -4.79 -6.60 -12.88
CA VAL A 56 -3.77 -6.47 -11.83
C VAL A 56 -3.32 -5.02 -11.68
N LYS A 57 -3.11 -4.32 -12.79
CA LYS A 57 -2.79 -2.89 -12.77
C LYS A 57 -3.89 -2.08 -12.07
N SER A 58 -5.15 -2.36 -12.40
CA SER A 58 -6.30 -1.72 -11.75
C SER A 58 -6.33 -1.99 -10.26
N GLU A 59 -6.07 -3.24 -9.84
CA GLU A 59 -6.03 -3.62 -8.42
C GLU A 59 -4.91 -2.88 -7.65
N ILE A 60 -3.72 -2.76 -8.24
CA ILE A 60 -2.59 -2.02 -7.65
C ILE A 60 -2.93 -0.53 -7.53
N ASP A 61 -3.51 0.06 -8.57
CA ASP A 61 -3.92 1.47 -8.56
C ASP A 61 -5.03 1.73 -7.52
N GLU A 62 -6.02 0.84 -7.41
CA GLU A 62 -7.05 0.92 -6.38
C GLU A 62 -6.47 0.84 -4.97
N LEU A 63 -5.57 -0.11 -4.71
CA LEU A 63 -4.93 -0.28 -3.40
C LEU A 63 -4.06 0.92 -3.04
N TYR A 64 -3.33 1.46 -4.01
CA TYR A 64 -2.51 2.65 -3.82
C TYR A 64 -3.38 3.88 -3.51
N ASN A 65 -4.42 4.11 -4.30
CA ASN A 65 -5.34 5.23 -4.08
C ASN A 65 -6.09 5.11 -2.75
N TRP A 66 -6.51 3.90 -2.37
CA TRP A 66 -7.09 3.62 -1.06
C TRP A 66 -6.12 3.99 0.06
N TRP A 67 -4.86 3.57 -0.05
CA TRP A 67 -3.84 3.86 0.98
C TRP A 67 -3.59 5.35 1.14
N LYS A 68 -3.40 6.09 0.04
CA LYS A 68 -3.19 7.55 0.09
C LYS A 68 -4.37 8.26 0.74
N LYS A 69 -5.60 7.82 0.44
CA LYS A 69 -6.80 8.35 1.10
C LYS A 69 -6.80 8.01 2.59
N ARG A 70 -6.54 6.76 2.97
CA ARG A 70 -6.56 6.31 4.37
C ARG A 70 -5.53 7.02 5.24
N VAL A 71 -4.31 7.24 4.74
CA VAL A 71 -3.28 8.02 5.45
C VAL A 71 -3.70 9.48 5.60
N LYS A 72 -4.31 10.07 4.55
CA LYS A 72 -4.84 11.42 4.61
C LYS A 72 -5.95 11.55 5.66
N ASP A 73 -6.92 10.64 5.64
CA ASP A 73 -8.04 10.65 6.58
C ASP A 73 -7.56 10.49 8.03
N GLU A 74 -6.52 9.71 8.29
CA GLU A 74 -5.89 9.62 9.61
C GLU A 74 -5.18 10.90 10.04
N ASN A 75 -4.41 11.52 9.15
CA ASN A 75 -3.73 12.79 9.44
C ASN A 75 -4.72 13.93 9.71
N GLU A 76 -5.89 13.90 9.07
CA GLU A 76 -6.97 14.88 9.28
C GLU A 76 -7.87 14.53 10.49
N GLY A 77 -7.62 13.38 11.15
CA GLY A 77 -8.45 12.89 12.26
C GLY A 77 -9.88 12.53 11.83
N LEU A 78 -10.09 12.27 10.54
CA LEU A 78 -11.35 11.88 9.92
C LEU A 78 -11.54 10.36 9.84
N SER A 79 -10.47 9.59 10.07
CA SER A 79 -10.56 8.14 10.18
C SER A 79 -11.41 7.74 11.38
N ASP A 80 -12.27 6.74 11.20
CA ASP A 80 -12.85 6.03 12.33
C ASP A 80 -11.71 5.56 13.25
N PRO A 81 -11.90 5.57 14.58
CA PRO A 81 -10.90 5.02 15.49
C PRO A 81 -10.50 3.62 15.03
N ILE A 82 -9.20 3.32 15.04
CA ILE A 82 -8.62 2.04 14.57
C ILE A 82 -9.28 0.83 15.26
N TRP A 83 -9.79 1.05 16.47
CA TRP A 83 -10.53 0.07 17.28
C TRP A 83 -11.97 -0.21 16.83
N THR A 84 -12.46 0.47 15.80
CA THR A 84 -13.77 0.17 15.21
C THR A 84 -13.68 -1.11 14.40
N GLU A 85 -14.65 -2.00 14.58
CA GLU A 85 -14.71 -3.28 13.86
C GLU A 85 -14.71 -3.08 12.34
N ASN A 86 -15.29 -1.97 11.86
CA ASN A 86 -15.33 -1.62 10.45
C ASN A 86 -13.93 -1.29 9.90
N GLN A 87 -13.17 -0.42 10.57
CA GLN A 87 -11.84 -0.02 10.11
C GLN A 87 -10.89 -1.22 10.09
N TYR A 88 -10.87 -1.99 11.18
CA TYR A 88 -10.03 -3.18 11.28
C TYR A 88 -10.35 -4.22 10.18
N LYS A 89 -11.63 -4.42 9.88
CA LYS A 89 -12.07 -5.32 8.80
C LYS A 89 -11.63 -4.80 7.43
N THR A 90 -11.78 -3.51 7.16
CA THR A 90 -11.35 -2.89 5.90
C THR A 90 -9.83 -2.99 5.74
N ASP A 91 -9.05 -2.67 6.77
CA ASP A 91 -7.59 -2.75 6.72
C ASP A 91 -7.12 -4.20 6.47
N THR A 92 -7.77 -5.17 7.12
CA THR A 92 -7.52 -6.60 6.89
C THR A 92 -7.82 -6.99 5.43
N GLU A 93 -8.95 -6.55 4.88
CA GLU A 93 -9.33 -6.85 3.50
C GLU A 93 -8.32 -6.28 2.50
N MET A 94 -7.90 -5.03 2.68
CA MET A 94 -6.94 -4.37 1.79
C MET A 94 -5.55 -4.98 1.90
N LEU A 95 -5.13 -5.39 3.10
CA LEU A 95 -3.87 -6.12 3.28
C LEU A 95 -3.90 -7.48 2.57
N ILE A 96 -5.02 -8.23 2.65
CA ILE A 96 -5.18 -9.50 1.93
C ILE A 96 -5.11 -9.27 0.41
N ARG A 97 -5.78 -8.23 -0.10
CA ARG A 97 -5.73 -7.83 -1.51
C ARG A 97 -4.30 -7.55 -1.96
N LEU A 98 -3.55 -6.74 -1.21
CA LEU A 98 -2.14 -6.47 -1.46
C LEU A 98 -1.28 -7.74 -1.49
N VAL A 99 -1.48 -8.65 -0.53
CA VAL A 99 -0.76 -9.93 -0.48
C VAL A 99 -1.00 -10.78 -1.73
N ARG A 100 -2.19 -10.72 -2.34
CA ARG A 100 -2.50 -11.46 -3.58
C ARG A 100 -1.73 -10.91 -4.77
N VAL A 101 -1.56 -9.60 -4.86
CA VAL A 101 -0.85 -8.95 -5.99
C VAL A 101 0.65 -8.75 -5.76
N ARG A 102 1.18 -9.06 -4.57
CA ARG A 102 2.60 -8.82 -4.22
C ARG A 102 3.63 -9.38 -5.21
N HIS A 103 3.29 -10.46 -5.90
CA HIS A 103 4.19 -11.10 -6.86
C HIS A 103 4.30 -10.33 -8.20
N HIS A 104 3.50 -9.28 -8.37
CA HIS A 104 3.59 -8.30 -9.45
C HIS A 104 4.28 -6.99 -9.02
N LEU A 105 4.69 -6.87 -7.76
CA LEU A 105 5.44 -5.71 -7.23
C LEU A 105 6.94 -5.90 -7.47
N TRP A 106 7.32 -6.09 -8.72
CA TRP A 106 8.71 -6.18 -9.16
C TRP A 106 8.93 -5.23 -10.32
N THR A 107 10.13 -4.64 -10.38
CA THR A 107 10.61 -3.81 -11.48
C THR A 107 11.89 -4.34 -12.07
#